data_AF-A0A363TLG8-F1
#
_entry.id   AF-A0A363TLG8-F1
#
_cell.length_a   1.000
_cell.length_b   1.000
_cell.length_c   1.000
_cell.angle_alpha   90.00
_cell.angle_beta   90.00
_cell.angle_gamma   90.00
#
_symmetry.space_group_name_H-M   'P 1'
#
loop_
_entity.id
_entity.type
_entity.pdbx_description
1 polymer ?
#
loop_
_entity_poly.entity_id
_entity_poly.type
_entity_poly.pdbx_seq_one_letter_code
_entity_poly.pdbx_strand_id
1 'polypeptide(L)' 'METDRSAADTAAREHRILTRMLADCDDLCRSGDMLLSAQYRHLRGRIAALVELTIPLREAEPDA' A
#
# COMPACT_ATOMS: atom_id res chain seq x y z
N MET A 1 14.52 -15.63 -19.00
CA MET A 1 14.47 -15.59 -17.53
C MET A 1 14.67 -14.18 -16.97
N GLU A 2 14.32 -13.13 -17.72
CA GLU A 2 14.55 -11.71 -17.38
C GLU A 2 13.24 -10.95 -17.09
N THR A 3 12.11 -11.48 -17.56
CA THR A 3 10.76 -10.93 -17.37
C THR A 3 10.26 -11.02 -15.92
N ASP A 4 10.56 -12.12 -15.22
CA ASP A 4 10.10 -12.34 -13.84
C ASP A 4 10.70 -11.35 -12.83
N ARG A 5 11.97 -10.97 -13.04
CA ARG A 5 12.68 -10.02 -12.17
C ARG A 5 12.12 -8.61 -12.30
N SER A 6 11.82 -8.20 -13.53
CA SER A 6 11.19 -6.91 -13.82
C SER A 6 9.77 -6.81 -13.21
N ALA A 7 9.01 -7.91 -13.25
CA ALA A 7 7.68 -7.95 -12.63
C ALA A 7 7.77 -7.88 -11.09
N ALA A 8 8.70 -8.60 -10.47
CA ALA A 8 8.92 -8.56 -9.03
C ALA A 8 9.39 -7.18 -8.55
N ASP A 9 10.30 -6.53 -9.28
CA ASP A 9 10.78 -5.18 -8.98
C ASP A 9 9.66 -4.13 -9.12
N THR A 10 8.77 -4.32 -10.11
CA THR A 10 7.58 -3.49 -10.30
C THR A 10 6.61 -3.64 -9.12
N ALA A 11 6.28 -4.87 -8.73
CA ALA A 11 5.42 -5.14 -7.58
C ALA A 11 6.00 -4.57 -6.27
N ALA A 12 7.31 -4.73 -6.05
CA ALA A 12 8.00 -4.16 -4.90
C ALA A 12 7.95 -2.62 -4.89
N ARG A 13 8.05 -1.98 -6.06
CA ARG A 13 7.90 -0.53 -6.19
C ARG A 13 6.46 -0.09 -5.90
N GLU A 14 5.47 -0.77 -6.46
CA GLU A 14 4.05 -0.50 -6.24
C GLU A 14 3.69 -0.61 -4.75
N HIS A 15 4.16 -1.67 -4.08
CA HIS A 15 3.95 -1.87 -2.66
C HIS A 15 4.53 -0.72 -1.81
N ARG A 16 5.73 -0.24 -2.13
CA ARG A 16 6.34 0.92 -1.45
C ARG A 16 5.54 2.20 -1.66
N ILE A 17 5.03 2.42 -2.88
CA ILE A 17 4.19 3.59 -3.19
C ILE A 17 2.90 3.53 -2.36
N LEU A 18 2.22 2.39 -2.35
CA LEU A 18 0.98 2.21 -1.59
C LEU A 18 1.20 2.36 -0.08
N THR A 19 2.30 1.82 0.45
CA THR A 19 2.67 1.98 1.86
C THR A 19 2.88 3.46 2.21
N ARG A 20 3.55 4.22 1.33
CA ARG A 20 3.72 5.67 1.54
C ARG A 20 2.38 6.40 1.48
N MET A 21 1.54 6.09 0.51
CA MET A 21 0.20 6.68 0.40
C MET A 21 -0.66 6.38 1.63
N LEU A 22 -0.53 5.20 2.23
CA LEU A 22 -1.25 4.84 3.45
C LEU A 22 -0.83 5.74 4.62
N ALA A 23 0.47 5.98 4.79
CA ALA A 23 0.99 6.90 5.80
C ALA A 23 0.49 8.34 5.57
N ASP A 24 0.50 8.82 4.32
CA ASP A 24 -0.02 10.15 4.00
C ASP A 24 -1.54 10.23 4.28
N CYS A 25 -2.31 9.15 4.08
CA CYS A 25 -3.73 9.07 4.45
C CYS A 25 -3.96 9.09 5.97
N ASP A 26 -3.06 8.47 6.75
CA ASP A 26 -3.10 8.54 8.21
C ASP A 26 -2.89 9.98 8.69
N ASP A 27 -1.98 10.73 8.06
CA ASP A 27 -1.76 12.15 8.35
C ASP A 27 -2.98 13.01 7.97
N LEU A 28 -3.60 12.76 6.81
CA LEU A 28 -4.86 13.41 6.43
C LEU A 28 -5.98 13.15 7.44
N CYS A 29 -6.11 11.91 7.93
CA CYS A 29 -7.09 11.58 8.96
C CYS A 29 -6.85 12.32 10.29
N ARG A 30 -5.61 12.76 10.57
CA ARG A 30 -5.22 13.53 11.76
C ARG A 30 -5.28 15.05 11.57
N SER A 31 -5.45 15.54 10.34
CA SER A 31 -5.42 16.96 9.99
C SER A 31 -6.50 17.83 10.64
N GLY A 32 -7.56 17.23 11.18
CA GLY A 32 -8.69 17.95 11.79
C GLY A 32 -9.69 18.55 10.79
N ASP A 33 -9.50 18.35 9.48
CA ASP A 33 -10.49 18.74 8.48
C ASP A 33 -11.75 17.85 8.61
N MET A 34 -12.81 18.43 9.17
CA MET A 34 -14.07 17.72 9.41
C MET A 34 -14.86 17.48 8.13
N LEU A 35 -14.75 18.35 7.13
CA LEU A 35 -15.52 18.27 5.88
C LEU A 35 -15.11 17.05 5.06
N LEU A 36 -13.80 16.73 5.08
CA LEU A 36 -13.23 15.62 4.32
C LEU A 36 -12.92 14.38 5.16
N SER A 37 -13.24 14.39 6.46
CA SER A 37 -12.90 13.32 7.40
C SER A 37 -13.41 11.94 6.97
N ALA A 38 -14.63 11.85 6.43
CA ALA A 38 -15.20 10.60 5.93
C ALA A 38 -14.48 10.11 4.66
N GLN A 39 -14.13 11.03 3.76
CA GLN A 39 -13.43 10.76 2.51
C GLN A 39 -12.01 10.29 2.79
N TYR A 40 -11.30 10.88 3.76
CA TYR A 40 -9.97 10.44 4.17
C TYR A 40 -9.99 9.03 4.75
N ARG A 41 -10.95 8.71 5.64
CA ARG A 41 -11.09 7.35 6.18
C ARG A 41 -11.42 6.33 5.08
N HIS A 42 -12.28 6.70 4.14
CA HIS A 42 -12.61 5.84 3.01
C HIS A 42 -11.39 5.60 2.11
N LEU A 43 -10.66 6.66 1.75
CA LEU A 43 -9.43 6.56 0.96
C LEU A 43 -8.38 5.70 1.67
N ARG A 44 -8.14 5.95 2.96
CA ARG A 44 -7.25 5.15 3.81
C ARG A 44 -7.60 3.67 3.75
N GLY A 45 -8.88 3.31 3.91
CA GLY A 45 -9.34 1.92 3.83
C GLY A 45 -9.06 1.28 2.47
N ARG A 46 -9.25 2.02 1.37
CA ARG A 46 -8.93 1.53 0.01
C ARG A 46 -7.44 1.30 -0.19
N ILE A 47 -6.59 2.23 0.28
CA ILE A 47 -5.14 2.08 0.16
C ILE A 47 -4.64 0.91 1.03
N ALA A 48 -5.17 0.75 2.25
CA ALA A 48 -4.83 -0.39 3.11
C ALA A 48 -5.12 -1.74 2.43
N ALA A 49 -6.29 -1.88 1.81
CA ALA A 49 -6.63 -3.09 1.05
C ALA A 49 -5.67 -3.32 -0.14
N LEU A 50 -5.26 -2.27 -0.85
CA LEU A 50 -4.28 -2.40 -1.93
C LEU A 50 -2.88 -2.79 -1.42
N VAL A 51 -2.46 -2.31 -0.25
CA VAL A 51 -1.20 -2.73 0.39
C VAL A 51 -1.23 -4.23 0.69
N GLU A 52 -2.32 -4.74 1.25
CA GLU A 52 -2.50 -6.18 1.54
C GLU A 52 -2.43 -7.04 0.26
N LEU A 53 -2.98 -6.55 -0.85
CA LEU A 53 -2.94 -7.26 -2.14
C LEU A 53 -1.57 -7.22 -2.83
N THR A 54 -0.69 -6.30 -2.43
CA THR A 54 0.61 -6.07 -3.06
C THR A 54 1.79 -6.54 -2.22
N ILE A 55 1.55 -7.30 -1.14
CA ILE A 55 2.62 -7.87 -0.31
C ILE A 55 3.62 -8.58 -1.23
N PRO A 56 4.91 -8.20 -1.22
CA PRO A 56 5.89 -8.79 -2.12
C PRO A 56 6.00 -10.29 -1.86
N LEU A 57 5.87 -11.10 -2.93
CA LEU A 57 5.89 -12.58 -2.89
C LEU A 57 7.17 -13.19 -2.26
N ARG A 58 8.19 -12.39 -1.94
CA ARG A 58 9.47 -12.83 -1.38
C ARG A 58 9.43 -13.05 0.15
N GLU A 59 8.37 -12.67 0.84
CA GLU A 59 8.20 -12.93 2.29
C GLU A 59 7.25 -14.11 2.59
N ALA A 60 6.72 -14.78 1.57
CA ALA A 60 5.79 -15.90 1.70
C ALA A 60 6.43 -17.27 1.41
N GLU A 61 7.73 -17.45 1.68
CA GLU A 61 8.30 -18.79 1.83
C GLU A 61 8.07 -19.23 3.28
N PRO A 62 7.16 -20.19 3.55
CA PRO A 62 7.19 -20.89 4.82
C PRO A 62 8.46 -21.73 4.85
N ASP A 63 9.24 -21.62 5.93
CA ASP A 63 10.37 -22.49 6.21
C ASP A 63 10.00 -23.96 5.92
N ALA A 64 10.79 -24.58 5.02
CA ALA A 64 10.69 -25.98 4.65
C ALA A 64 11.16 -26.92 5.76
#